data_AF-W9T2B4-F1
#
_entry.id   AF-W9T2B4-F1
#
_cell.length_a   1.000
_cell.length_b   1.000
_cell.length_c   1.000
_cell.angle_alpha   90.00
_cell.angle_beta   90.00
_cell.angle_gamma   90.00
#
_symmetry.space_group_name_H-M   'P 1'
#
loop_
_entity.id
_entity.type
_entity.pdbx_description
1 polymer ?
#
loop_
_entity_poly.entity_id
_entity_poly.type
_entity_poly.pdbx_seq_one_letter_code
_entity_poly.pdbx_strand_id
1 'polypeptide(L)'
;MGDEADQFKWGVKTGVGQRHKAVIFYDSFTYKSVQYSLYDCAWFYNPGDVETNICKIVRLFETPTHEKKARVVWFFRPGEIRRFLGDVEPKWNELLLASGQGTGLSNVVHLVEFLSMIYHVPFAIHSWLNFFCIV
;
A
#
# COMPACT_ATOMS: atom_id res chain seq x y z
N MET A 1 -8.66 10.72 28.68
CA MET A 1 -8.04 11.56 27.63
C MET A 1 -6.69 10.96 27.30
N GLY A 2 -6.65 9.96 26.41
CA GLY A 2 -5.39 9.31 26.06
C GLY A 2 -5.53 8.21 25.02
N ASP A 3 -6.15 8.44 23.86
CA ASP A 3 -6.51 7.31 22.98
C ASP A 3 -6.26 7.52 21.47
N GLU A 4 -5.70 8.65 21.02
CA GLU A 4 -5.37 8.83 19.59
C GLU A 4 -3.89 8.61 19.26
N ALA A 5 -2.97 8.97 20.15
CA ALA A 5 -1.53 8.77 19.91
C ALA A 5 -1.10 7.29 19.97
N ASP A 6 -1.92 6.42 20.56
CA ASP A 6 -1.57 5.02 20.85
C ASP A 6 -1.96 4.04 19.73
N GLN A 7 -2.62 4.53 18.68
CA GLN A 7 -3.16 3.67 17.62
C GLN A 7 -2.14 3.25 16.57
N PHE A 8 -0.99 3.93 16.46
CA PHE A 8 0.07 3.63 15.49
C PHE A 8 1.39 3.30 16.18
N LYS A 9 2.01 2.18 15.80
CA LYS A 9 3.33 1.75 16.31
C LYS A 9 4.19 1.23 15.18
N TRP A 10 5.43 1.70 15.10
CA TRP A 10 6.40 1.12 14.16
C TRP A 10 6.84 -0.27 14.63
N GLY A 11 7.16 -1.13 13.66
CA GLY A 11 7.82 -2.41 13.90
C GLY A 11 9.34 -2.28 13.97
N VAL A 12 10.05 -3.23 13.38
CA VAL A 12 11.51 -3.30 13.48
C VAL A 12 12.15 -2.25 12.57
N LYS A 13 13.07 -1.47 13.12
CA LYS A 13 13.91 -0.55 12.35
C LYS A 13 14.88 -1.35 11.49
N THR A 14 14.81 -1.18 10.17
CA THR A 14 15.64 -1.90 9.20
C THR A 14 16.87 -1.12 8.76
N GLY A 15 16.87 0.21 8.90
CA GLY A 15 18.02 1.02 8.52
C GLY A 15 17.76 2.52 8.54
N VAL A 16 18.74 3.26 8.02
CA VAL A 16 18.68 4.72 7.83
C VAL A 16 19.00 5.08 6.39
N GLY A 17 18.45 6.19 5.92
CA GLY A 17 18.68 6.72 4.58
C GLY A 17 20.15 6.94 4.27
N GLN A 18 20.64 6.32 3.19
CA GLN A 18 22.02 6.54 2.72
C GLN A 18 22.26 8.00 2.31
N ARG A 19 21.29 8.60 1.60
CA ARG A 19 21.35 10.02 1.16
C ARG A 19 20.89 10.98 2.25
N HIS A 20 19.86 10.62 3.00
CA HIS A 20 19.34 11.40 4.12
C HIS A 20 19.36 10.53 5.38
N LYS A 21 20.44 10.62 6.15
CA LYS A 21 20.65 9.80 7.36
C LYS A 21 19.56 9.98 8.42
N ALA A 22 18.77 11.05 8.32
CA ALA A 22 17.64 11.34 9.20
C ALA A 22 16.33 10.65 8.77
N VAL A 23 16.28 9.98 7.60
CA VAL A 23 15.15 9.10 7.25
C VAL A 23 15.40 7.74 7.88
N ILE A 24 14.41 7.21 8.59
CA ILE A 24 14.46 5.89 9.22
C ILE A 24 13.55 4.93 8.46
N PHE A 25 14.04 3.71 8.18
CA PHE A 25 13.26 2.66 7.53
C PHE A 25 12.80 1.62 8.54
N TYR A 26 11.63 1.05 8.26
CA TYR A 26 11.01 -0.01 9.06
C TYR A 26 10.60 -1.16 8.15
N ASP A 27 10.43 -2.35 8.73
CA ASP A 27 9.88 -3.52 8.03
C ASP A 27 8.36 -3.62 8.14
N SER A 28 7.77 -2.99 9.16
CA SER A 28 6.36 -3.17 9.50
C SER A 28 5.86 -2.02 10.37
N PHE A 29 4.54 -1.95 10.53
CA PHE A 29 3.87 -1.10 11.50
C PHE A 29 2.54 -1.74 11.93
N THR A 30 2.04 -1.32 13.09
CA THR A 30 0.73 -1.71 13.60
C THR A 30 -0.15 -0.48 13.68
N TYR A 31 -1.36 -0.56 13.12
CA TYR A 31 -2.37 0.48 13.21
C TYR A 31 -3.71 -0.10 13.68
N LYS A 32 -4.29 0.44 14.75
CA LYS A 32 -5.55 -0.04 15.36
C LYS A 32 -5.57 -1.57 15.56
N SER A 33 -4.47 -2.12 16.06
CA SER A 33 -4.27 -3.56 16.31
C SER A 33 -4.11 -4.45 15.07
N VAL A 34 -4.05 -3.88 13.86
CA VAL A 34 -3.73 -4.61 12.63
C VAL A 34 -2.28 -4.33 12.25
N GLN A 35 -1.49 -5.39 12.08
CA GLN A 35 -0.10 -5.29 11.66
C GLN A 35 -0.01 -5.38 10.13
N TYR A 36 0.82 -4.51 9.56
CA TYR A 36 1.17 -4.48 8.15
C TYR A 36 2.68 -4.56 8.00
N SER A 37 3.14 -5.40 7.09
CA SER A 37 4.55 -5.63 6.81
C SER A 37 4.91 -5.14 5.40
N LEU A 38 6.20 -4.97 5.18
CA LEU A 38 6.75 -4.74 3.87
C LEU A 38 6.31 -5.87 2.94
N TYR A 39 5.90 -5.50 1.73
CA TYR A 39 5.37 -6.37 0.68
C TYR A 39 3.95 -6.90 0.88
N ASP A 40 3.27 -6.52 1.97
CA ASP A 40 1.83 -6.75 2.08
C ASP A 40 1.06 -5.94 1.03
N CYS A 41 -0.07 -6.49 0.61
CA CYS A 41 -1.02 -5.81 -0.25
C CYS A 41 -2.08 -5.09 0.60
N ALA A 42 -2.41 -3.86 0.22
CA ALA A 42 -3.41 -3.04 0.89
C ALA A 42 -4.43 -2.52 -0.11
N TRP A 43 -5.66 -2.36 0.37
CA TRP A 43 -6.76 -1.76 -0.38
C TRP A 43 -6.77 -0.27 -0.11
N PHE A 44 -7.04 0.50 -1.16
CA PHE A 44 -7.13 1.95 -1.10
C PHE A 44 -8.46 2.37 -1.70
N TYR A 45 -9.29 2.99 -0.85
CA TYR A 45 -10.53 3.61 -1.30
C TYR A 45 -10.30 5.09 -1.53
N ASN A 46 -10.53 5.55 -2.74
CA ASN A 46 -10.50 6.96 -3.07
C ASN A 46 -11.94 7.44 -3.34
N PRO A 47 -12.44 8.47 -2.64
CA PRO A 47 -13.77 9.00 -2.90
C PRO A 47 -13.91 9.46 -4.37
N GLY A 48 -14.77 8.78 -5.12
CA GLY A 48 -14.98 9.05 -6.55
C GLY A 48 -14.54 7.91 -7.48
N ASP A 49 -13.73 6.97 -6.97
CA ASP A 49 -13.40 5.76 -7.72
C ASP A 49 -14.53 4.73 -7.56
N VAL A 50 -14.88 4.08 -8.68
CA VAL A 50 -15.94 3.06 -8.72
C VAL A 50 -15.52 1.78 -7.99
N GLU A 51 -14.21 1.50 -7.98
CA GLU A 51 -13.63 0.32 -7.35
C GLU A 51 -12.48 0.70 -6.42
N THR A 52 -12.22 -0.16 -5.44
CA THR A 52 -11.05 -0.03 -4.57
C THR A 52 -9.79 -0.38 -5.34
N ASN A 53 -8.82 0.52 -5.26
CA ASN A 53 -7.47 0.32 -5.79
C ASN A 53 -6.70 -0.63 -4.88
N ILE A 54 -5.81 -1.43 -5.46
CA ILE A 54 -4.97 -2.36 -4.71
C ILE A 54 -3.52 -1.93 -4.90
N CYS A 55 -2.74 -1.93 -3.83
CA CYS A 55 -1.33 -1.61 -3.90
C CYS A 55 -0.50 -2.57 -3.06
N LYS A 56 0.79 -2.67 -3.38
CA LYS A 56 1.80 -3.36 -2.60
C LYS A 56 2.69 -2.36 -1.87
N ILE A 57 2.90 -2.57 -0.58
CA ILE A 57 3.81 -1.74 0.22
C ILE A 57 5.25 -2.15 -0.11
N VAL A 58 6.06 -1.26 -0.67
CA VAL A 58 7.45 -1.58 -1.08
C VAL A 58 8.50 -0.86 -0.23
N ARG A 59 8.09 0.11 0.58
CA ARG A 59 8.97 0.81 1.53
C ARG A 59 8.16 1.43 2.65
N LEU A 60 8.64 1.32 3.89
CA LEU A 60 8.08 1.98 5.06
C LEU A 60 9.16 2.87 5.68
N PHE A 61 8.82 4.13 5.95
CA PHE A 61 9.80 5.08 6.45
C PHE A 61 9.18 6.23 7.24
N GLU A 62 10.00 6.79 8.11
CA GLU A 62 9.72 8.01 8.84
C GLU A 62 10.67 9.10 8.38
N THR A 63 10.12 10.28 8.10
CA THR A 63 10.90 11.46 7.68
C THR A 63 11.54 12.15 8.89
N PRO A 64 12.50 13.07 8.67
CA PRO A 64 13.09 13.85 9.77
C PRO A 64 12.08 14.74 10.50
N THR A 65 10.95 15.05 9.86
CA THR A 65 9.81 15.78 10.41
C THR A 65 8.80 14.87 11.11
N HIS A 66 9.17 13.61 11.38
CA HIS A 66 8.35 12.58 12.03
C HIS A 66 7.07 12.18 11.27
N GLU A 67 7.03 12.44 9.96
CA GLU A 67 5.92 11.99 9.12
C GLU A 67 6.07 10.50 8.82
N LYS A 68 4.98 9.75 9.01
CA LYS A 68 4.93 8.30 8.80
C LYS A 68 4.47 8.03 7.36
N LYS A 69 5.37 7.53 6.53
CA LYS A 69 5.13 7.38 5.08
C LYS A 69 5.38 5.96 4.60
N ALA A 70 4.69 5.59 3.54
CA ALA A 70 4.95 4.39 2.78
C ALA A 70 5.18 4.72 1.32
N ARG A 71 6.07 3.99 0.65
CA ARG A 71 6.06 3.91 -0.81
C ARG A 71 5.26 2.68 -1.21
N VAL A 72 4.28 2.88 -2.06
CA VAL A 72 3.43 1.82 -2.60
C VAL A 72 3.60 1.72 -4.12
N VAL A 73 3.37 0.52 -4.65
CA VAL A 73 3.24 0.26 -6.09
C VAL A 73 1.83 -0.23 -6.35
N TRP A 74 1.17 0.31 -7.36
CA TRP A 74 -0.23 0.00 -7.66
C TRP A 74 -0.36 -1.30 -8.46
N PHE A 75 -1.51 -1.92 -8.35
CA PHE A 75 -1.97 -2.92 -9.32
C PHE A 75 -3.01 -2.28 -10.21
N PHE A 76 -3.00 -2.67 -11.48
CA PHE A 76 -4.05 -2.37 -12.44
C PHE A 76 -4.91 -3.59 -12.68
N ARG A 77 -6.20 -3.37 -12.76
CA ARG A 77 -7.16 -4.32 -13.32
C ARG A 77 -7.06 -4.27 -14.84
N PRO A 78 -7.35 -5.39 -15.52
CA PRO A 78 -7.41 -5.44 -16.98
C PRO A 78 -8.20 -4.31 -17.65
N GLY A 79 -9.34 -3.93 -17.07
CA GLY A 79 -10.20 -2.88 -17.60
C GLY A 79 -9.52 -1.51 -17.65
N GLU A 80 -8.64 -1.22 -16.68
CA GLU A 80 -7.95 0.08 -16.56
C GLU A 80 -6.87 0.26 -17.63
N ILE A 81 -6.21 -0.84 -18.02
CA ILE A 81 -5.10 -0.82 -18.98
C ILE A 81 -5.44 -1.50 -20.31
N ARG A 82 -6.73 -1.72 -20.61
CA ARG A 82 -7.19 -2.44 -21.80
C ARG A 82 -6.54 -1.95 -23.11
N ARG A 83 -6.28 -0.64 -23.22
CA ARG A 83 -5.64 -0.03 -24.40
C ARG A 83 -4.17 -0.44 -24.59
N PHE A 84 -3.51 -0.90 -23.53
CA PHE A 84 -2.10 -1.27 -23.49
C PHE A 84 -1.86 -2.78 -23.54
N LEU A 85 -2.92 -3.60 -23.43
CA LEU A 85 -2.81 -5.05 -23.41
C LEU A 85 -2.55 -5.68 -24.79
N GLY A 86 -2.84 -4.95 -25.88
CA GLY A 86 -2.72 -5.49 -27.24
C GLY A 86 -3.59 -6.74 -27.41
N ASP A 87 -2.96 -7.87 -27.75
CA ASP A 87 -3.63 -9.17 -27.95
C ASP A 87 -3.70 -10.02 -26.67
N VAL A 88 -3.24 -9.50 -25.53
CA VAL A 88 -3.32 -10.22 -24.25
C VAL A 88 -4.77 -10.20 -23.75
N GLU A 89 -5.33 -11.39 -23.51
CA GLU A 89 -6.63 -11.59 -22.89
C GLU A 89 -6.47 -11.98 -21.41
N PRO A 90 -6.39 -11.00 -20.48
CA PRO A 90 -6.27 -11.29 -19.06
C PRO A 90 -7.58 -11.80 -18.48
N LYS A 91 -7.47 -12.52 -17.36
CA LYS A 91 -8.66 -12.97 -16.63
C LYS A 91 -9.29 -11.81 -15.87
N TRP A 92 -10.62 -11.85 -15.71
CA TRP A 92 -11.37 -10.79 -15.04
C TRP A 92 -10.93 -10.53 -13.59
N ASN A 93 -10.33 -11.54 -12.93
CA ASN A 93 -9.83 -11.49 -11.55
C ASN A 93 -8.31 -11.33 -11.45
N GLU A 94 -7.64 -11.04 -12.56
CA GLU A 94 -6.19 -10.82 -12.61
C GLU A 94 -5.83 -9.41 -12.16
N LEU A 95 -4.68 -9.27 -11.49
CA LEU A 95 -4.11 -7.99 -11.10
C LEU A 95 -2.71 -7.86 -11.69
N LEU A 96 -2.49 -6.76 -12.40
CA LEU A 96 -1.27 -6.51 -13.15
C LEU A 96 -0.43 -5.48 -12.38
N LEU A 97 0.79 -5.84 -12.00
CA LEU A 97 1.66 -4.93 -11.25
C LEU A 97 2.04 -3.72 -12.12
N ALA A 98 1.76 -2.51 -11.61
CA ALA A 98 2.17 -1.28 -12.27
C ALA A 98 3.70 -1.19 -12.32
N SER A 99 4.27 -1.44 -13.49
CA SER A 99 5.71 -1.40 -13.74
C SER A 99 6.04 -0.48 -14.91
N GLY A 100 7.29 -0.01 -14.97
CA GLY A 100 7.75 0.93 -15.98
C GLY A 100 8.06 2.32 -15.43
N GLN A 101 7.91 3.34 -16.27
CA GLN A 101 8.18 4.74 -15.93
C GLN A 101 6.93 5.57 -16.17
N GLY A 102 6.55 6.42 -15.20
CA GLY A 102 5.38 7.27 -15.33
C GLY A 102 4.73 7.62 -14.00
N THR A 103 3.88 8.64 -14.03
CA THR A 103 3.05 9.05 -12.90
C THR A 103 1.98 7.99 -12.63
N GLY A 104 1.71 7.70 -11.35
CA GLY A 104 0.65 6.76 -10.96
C GLY A 104 1.07 5.28 -10.88
N LEU A 105 2.34 4.94 -11.16
CA LEU A 105 2.85 3.57 -10.97
C LEU A 105 3.24 3.30 -9.51
N SER A 106 3.85 4.29 -8.86
CA SER A 106 4.24 4.23 -7.46
C SER A 106 4.05 5.58 -6.80
N ASN A 107 3.54 5.60 -5.57
CA ASN A 107 3.28 6.82 -4.83
C ASN A 107 3.89 6.72 -3.43
N VAL A 108 4.22 7.89 -2.86
CA VAL A 108 4.47 8.01 -1.43
C VAL A 108 3.17 8.47 -0.78
N VAL A 109 2.70 7.72 0.22
CA VAL A 109 1.45 7.97 0.93
C VAL A 109 1.73 8.21 2.41
N HIS A 110 0.90 9.03 3.06
CA HIS A 110 0.91 9.24 4.50
C HIS A 110 0.13 8.12 5.18
N LEU A 111 0.76 7.33 6.04
CA LEU A 111 0.18 6.08 6.56
C LEU A 111 -1.13 6.29 7.33
N VAL A 112 -1.23 7.33 8.16
CA VAL A 112 -2.44 7.56 8.97
C VAL A 112 -3.63 7.96 8.10
N GLU A 113 -3.42 8.83 7.11
CA GLU A 113 -4.44 9.21 6.13
C GLU A 113 -4.80 8.04 5.21
N PHE A 114 -3.78 7.32 4.75
CA PHE A 114 -3.92 6.16 3.88
C PHE A 114 -4.76 5.05 4.53
N LEU A 115 -4.52 4.76 5.80
CA LEU A 115 -5.23 3.71 6.54
C LEU A 115 -6.56 4.17 7.10
N SER A 116 -6.76 5.47 7.34
CA SER A 116 -8.06 5.99 7.73
C SER A 116 -9.06 5.90 6.58
N MET A 117 -8.61 5.98 5.33
CA MET A 117 -9.45 5.76 4.14
C MET A 117 -9.85 4.30 3.95
N ILE A 118 -9.24 3.36 4.67
CA ILE A 118 -9.70 1.96 4.78
C ILE A 118 -10.85 1.91 5.81
N TYR A 119 -11.96 2.60 5.54
CA TYR A 119 -13.16 2.46 6.38
C TYR A 119 -13.86 1.13 6.06
N HIS A 120 -14.00 0.28 7.09
CA HIS A 120 -14.98 -0.81 7.17
C HIS A 120 -15.23 -1.60 5.87
N VAL A 121 -14.19 -2.21 5.30
CA VAL A 121 -14.45 -3.40 4.47
C VAL A 121 -14.82 -4.51 5.46
N PRO A 122 -16.08 -5.04 5.45
CA PRO A 122 -16.47 -6.09 6.37
C PRO A 122 -15.49 -7.26 6.24
N PHE A 123 -15.21 -7.89 7.38
CA PHE A 123 -14.25 -8.96 7.69
C PHE A 123 -14.12 -10.13 6.69
N ALA A 124 -14.91 -10.18 5.61
CA ALA A 124 -15.06 -11.29 4.69
C ALA A 124 -13.91 -11.49 3.67
N ILE A 125 -12.96 -10.55 3.55
CA ILE A 125 -11.98 -10.61 2.43
C ILE A 125 -10.55 -10.97 2.88
N HIS A 126 -10.28 -11.08 4.19
CA HIS A 126 -8.96 -11.50 4.70
C HIS A 126 -8.56 -12.93 4.29
N SER A 127 -9.49 -13.76 3.80
CA SER A 127 -9.22 -15.17 3.47
C SER A 127 -8.76 -15.45 2.03
N TRP A 128 -8.72 -14.46 1.13
CA TRP A 128 -8.60 -14.71 -0.32
C TRP A 128 -7.25 -14.32 -0.96
N LEU A 129 -6.28 -13.79 -0.20
CA LEU A 129 -5.08 -13.18 -0.80
C LEU A 129 -3.75 -13.89 -0.53
N ASN A 130 -3.73 -15.02 0.18
CA ASN A 130 -2.52 -15.83 0.28
C ASN A 130 -2.17 -16.58 -1.03
N PHE A 131 -2.93 -16.43 -2.12
CA PHE A 131 -2.76 -17.29 -3.30
C PHE A 131 -2.56 -16.62 -4.66
N PHE A 132 -2.68 -15.30 -4.83
CA PHE A 132 -2.46 -14.73 -6.16
C PHE A 132 -1.72 -13.39 -6.09
N CYS A 133 -0.39 -13.50 -6.16
CA CYS A 133 0.49 -12.44 -6.59
C CYS A 133 1.65 -13.12 -7.30
N ILE A 134 1.57 -13.22 -8.63
CA ILE A 134 2.67 -13.24 -9.63
C ILE A 134 2.01 -13.58 -10.97
N VAL A 135 2.00 -12.61 -11.88
CA VAL A 135 2.50 -12.78 -13.25
C VAL A 135 3.37 -11.56 -13.54
#